data_AF-A0A357NCA8-F1
#
_entry.id   AF-A0A357NCA8-F1
#
_cell.length_a   1.000
_cell.length_b   1.000
_cell.length_c   1.000
_cell.angle_alpha   90.00
_cell.angle_beta   90.00
_cell.angle_gamma   90.00
#
_symmetry.space_group_name_H-M   'P 1'
#
loop_
_entity.id
_entity.type
_entity.pdbx_description
1 polymer ?
#
loop_
_entity_poly.entity_id
_entity_poly.type
_entity_poly.pdbx_seq_one_letter_code
_entity_poly.pdbx_strand_id
1 'polypeptide(L)'
;GTSQPATEAMVAALAGTPADTGIPKETLFPIADYFRGVKKSLESSFSLNTAIDIDTKVLSFQIPGGMLSNMLNQLKEQGHADKYPQVLEEMPRVRADLGYPPLVTPTSQIVGTQAVLNVVFGRYQMVPVQTKDLVRGKYGRTPGQISEQVRQMIIGDEQPITHRPADDIPPQIARYRQDLLEKGYYQQAANVEEVLSYALFPEVALAYFDKHR
;
A
#
# COMPACT_ATOMS: atom_id res chain seq x y z
N GLY A 1 12.81 -9.24 10.20
CA GLY A 1 11.96 -9.16 9.00
C GLY A 1 10.73 -8.29 9.24
N THR A 2 9.89 -8.10 8.22
CA THR A 2 8.78 -7.12 8.20
C THR A 2 7.40 -7.70 8.54
N SER A 3 7.34 -8.99 8.91
CA SER A 3 6.10 -9.61 9.39
C SER A 3 5.80 -9.24 10.85
N GLN A 4 4.70 -9.75 11.36
CA GLN A 4 4.35 -9.64 12.77
C GLN A 4 5.34 -10.38 13.68
N PRO A 5 5.39 -10.06 14.99
CA PRO A 5 6.12 -10.84 15.98
C PRO A 5 5.67 -12.31 16.01
N ALA A 6 6.56 -13.21 16.43
CA ALA A 6 6.25 -14.63 16.53
C ALA A 6 5.19 -14.91 17.61
N THR A 7 4.13 -15.62 17.25
CA THR A 7 3.03 -15.97 18.15
C THR A 7 3.52 -16.75 19.36
N GLU A 8 4.39 -17.74 19.16
CA GLU A 8 4.94 -18.60 20.21
C GLU A 8 5.78 -17.83 21.22
N ALA A 9 6.54 -16.84 20.75
CA ALA A 9 7.33 -15.96 21.61
C ALA A 9 6.42 -15.08 22.48
N MET A 10 5.35 -14.51 21.89
CA MET A 10 4.37 -13.72 22.63
C MET A 10 3.62 -14.55 23.68
N VAL A 11 3.15 -15.75 23.31
CA VAL A 11 2.50 -16.68 24.24
C VAL A 11 3.45 -17.08 25.37
N ALA A 12 4.71 -17.36 25.06
CA ALA A 12 5.70 -17.71 26.06
C ALA A 12 6.03 -16.54 27.01
N ALA A 13 6.10 -15.31 26.50
CA ALA A 13 6.39 -14.12 27.30
C ALA A 13 5.26 -13.75 28.27
N LEU A 14 4.01 -14.06 27.92
CA LEU A 14 2.83 -13.74 28.72
C LEU A 14 2.41 -14.88 29.68
N ALA A 15 2.98 -16.06 29.55
CA ALA A 15 2.65 -17.22 30.37
C ALA A 15 2.88 -16.97 31.87
N GLY A 16 1.89 -17.28 32.71
CA GLY A 16 1.92 -17.07 34.15
C GLY A 16 1.74 -15.61 34.59
N THR A 17 1.51 -14.68 33.67
CA THR A 17 1.19 -13.28 33.99
C THR A 17 -0.33 -13.08 34.08
N PRO A 18 -0.82 -11.94 34.60
CA PRO A 18 -2.25 -11.60 34.52
C PRO A 18 -2.79 -11.50 33.08
N ALA A 19 -1.89 -11.35 32.09
CA ALA A 19 -2.21 -11.31 30.67
C ALA A 19 -1.93 -12.64 29.96
N ASP A 20 -1.85 -13.76 30.71
CA ASP A 20 -1.67 -15.09 30.12
C ASP A 20 -2.76 -15.37 29.08
N THR A 21 -2.32 -15.82 27.91
CA THR A 21 -3.20 -16.14 26.79
C THR A 21 -4.00 -17.43 27.01
N GLY A 22 -3.56 -18.31 27.90
CA GLY A 22 -4.14 -19.64 28.11
C GLY A 22 -3.95 -20.61 26.93
N ILE A 23 -3.18 -20.22 25.91
CA ILE A 23 -2.93 -21.04 24.72
C ILE A 23 -1.84 -22.07 25.05
N PRO A 24 -2.11 -23.39 24.95
CA PRO A 24 -1.10 -24.41 25.19
C PRO A 24 -0.03 -24.37 24.09
N LYS A 25 1.24 -24.18 24.47
CA LYS A 25 2.36 -23.99 23.52
C LYS A 25 2.52 -25.18 22.59
N GLU A 26 2.22 -26.38 23.08
CA GLU A 26 2.31 -27.65 22.37
C GLU A 26 1.37 -27.68 21.16
N THR A 27 0.28 -26.92 21.17
CA THR A 27 -0.65 -26.81 20.04
C THR A 27 -0.11 -25.93 18.91
N LEU A 28 0.84 -25.03 19.22
CA LEU A 28 1.41 -24.10 18.25
C LEU A 28 2.51 -24.74 17.41
N PHE A 29 3.29 -25.67 17.98
CA PHE A 29 4.45 -26.25 17.28
C PHE A 29 4.09 -26.97 15.97
N PRO A 30 3.06 -27.83 15.90
CA PRO A 30 2.69 -28.48 14.63
C PRO A 30 2.27 -27.48 13.55
N ILE A 31 1.64 -26.37 13.94
CA ILE A 31 1.22 -25.30 13.03
C ILE A 31 2.46 -24.55 12.51
N ALA A 32 3.39 -24.21 13.41
CA ALA A 32 4.64 -23.55 13.05
C ALA A 32 5.50 -24.42 12.11
N ASP A 33 5.56 -25.72 12.36
CA ASP A 33 6.27 -26.69 11.53
C ASP A 33 5.64 -26.82 10.13
N TYR A 34 4.29 -26.88 10.06
CA TYR A 34 3.56 -26.85 8.79
C TYR A 34 3.90 -25.61 7.97
N PHE A 35 3.81 -24.42 8.56
CA PHE A 35 4.10 -23.16 7.85
C PHE A 35 5.59 -23.00 7.51
N ARG A 36 6.51 -23.64 8.26
CA ARG A 36 7.92 -23.71 7.86
C ARG A 36 8.09 -24.50 6.56
N GLY A 37 7.33 -25.59 6.38
CA GLY A 37 7.26 -26.33 5.13
C GLY A 37 6.70 -25.50 3.98
N VAL A 38 5.58 -24.80 4.21
CA VAL A 38 4.98 -23.88 3.22
C VAL A 38 5.97 -22.79 2.81
N LYS A 39 6.64 -22.15 3.78
CA LYS A 39 7.67 -21.13 3.53
C LYS A 39 8.77 -21.66 2.60
N LYS A 40 9.31 -22.84 2.89
CA LYS A 40 10.36 -23.47 2.07
C LYS A 40 9.88 -23.76 0.64
N SER A 41 8.62 -24.19 0.48
CA SER A 41 8.02 -24.41 -0.84
C SER A 41 7.96 -23.10 -1.62
N LEU A 42 7.46 -22.02 -1.00
CA LEU A 42 7.33 -20.71 -1.65
C LEU A 42 8.69 -20.08 -1.98
N GLU A 43 9.68 -20.22 -1.11
CA GLU A 43 11.07 -19.80 -1.37
C GLU A 43 11.61 -20.42 -2.65
N SER A 44 11.41 -21.74 -2.80
CA SER A 44 11.86 -22.48 -3.98
C SER A 44 11.07 -22.11 -5.24
N SER A 45 9.76 -21.93 -5.14
CA SER A 45 8.91 -21.61 -6.30
C SER A 45 9.08 -20.19 -6.83
N PHE A 46 9.36 -19.22 -5.94
CA PHE A 46 9.37 -17.81 -6.28
C PHE A 46 10.75 -17.15 -6.14
N SER A 47 11.80 -17.93 -5.84
CA SER A 47 13.18 -17.43 -5.63
C SER A 47 13.26 -16.26 -4.65
N LEU A 48 12.48 -16.34 -3.56
CA LEU A 48 12.34 -15.24 -2.60
C LEU A 48 13.55 -15.16 -1.67
N ASN A 49 14.02 -13.94 -1.41
CA ASN A 49 14.94 -13.69 -0.30
C ASN A 49 14.15 -13.55 1.01
N THR A 50 14.19 -14.58 1.86
CA THR A 50 13.47 -14.61 3.14
C THR A 50 14.33 -14.29 4.36
N ALA A 51 15.63 -14.07 4.16
CA ALA A 51 16.56 -13.64 5.18
C ALA A 51 16.56 -12.11 5.27
N ILE A 52 15.48 -11.54 5.81
CA ILE A 52 15.36 -10.10 6.03
C ILE A 52 15.74 -9.78 7.48
N ASP A 53 16.89 -9.13 7.63
CA ASP A 53 17.41 -8.65 8.92
C ASP A 53 16.50 -7.60 9.57
N ILE A 54 16.75 -7.32 10.85
CA ILE A 54 16.08 -6.25 11.59
C ILE A 54 16.83 -4.95 11.30
N ASP A 55 16.14 -3.96 10.74
CA ASP A 55 16.69 -2.61 10.55
C ASP A 55 16.08 -1.64 11.59
N THR A 56 16.89 -1.24 12.57
CA THR A 56 16.47 -0.30 13.63
C THR A 56 16.28 1.12 13.12
N LYS A 57 16.83 1.48 11.96
CA LYS A 57 16.62 2.80 11.34
C LYS A 57 15.16 3.05 10.95
N VAL A 58 14.32 2.00 10.95
CA VAL A 58 12.86 2.14 10.80
C VAL A 58 12.24 3.12 11.80
N LEU A 59 12.83 3.26 12.98
CA LEU A 59 12.38 4.23 13.99
C LEU A 59 12.60 5.68 13.55
N SER A 60 13.59 5.93 12.69
CA SER A 60 13.93 7.27 12.19
C SER A 60 13.05 7.66 11.01
N PHE A 61 12.96 6.80 9.99
CA PHE A 61 12.24 7.14 8.76
C PHE A 61 10.74 6.78 8.79
N GLN A 62 10.30 5.87 9.68
CA GLN A 62 8.91 5.45 9.88
C GLN A 62 8.22 4.90 8.62
N ILE A 63 9.00 4.27 7.73
CA ILE A 63 8.55 3.79 6.42
C ILE A 63 8.31 2.28 6.53
N PRO A 64 7.17 1.77 6.04
CA PRO A 64 6.95 0.33 5.95
C PRO A 64 8.08 -0.34 5.13
N GLY A 65 8.68 -1.42 5.66
CA GLY A 65 9.87 -2.03 5.04
C GLY A 65 9.69 -2.44 3.57
N GLY A 66 8.50 -2.95 3.19
CA GLY A 66 8.22 -3.32 1.79
C GLY A 66 8.27 -2.14 0.82
N MET A 67 7.95 -0.93 1.28
CA MET A 67 8.04 0.28 0.46
C MET A 67 9.50 0.69 0.22
N LEU A 68 10.36 0.58 1.23
CA LEU A 68 11.78 0.91 1.10
C LEU A 68 12.50 0.00 0.11
N SER A 69 12.26 -1.31 0.18
CA SER A 69 12.86 -2.27 -0.75
C SER A 69 12.45 -1.97 -2.19
N ASN A 70 11.16 -1.67 -2.42
CA ASN A 70 10.66 -1.32 -3.75
C ASN A 70 11.29 -0.01 -4.26
N MET A 71 11.35 1.01 -3.41
CA MET A 71 11.93 2.31 -3.76
C MET A 71 13.43 2.21 -4.09
N LEU A 72 14.19 1.42 -3.31
CA LEU A 72 15.61 1.18 -3.59
C LEU A 72 15.80 0.45 -4.93
N ASN A 73 14.95 -0.51 -5.24
CA ASN A 73 15.00 -1.21 -6.53
C ASN A 73 14.70 -0.26 -7.69
N GLN A 74 13.68 0.60 -7.56
CA GLN A 74 13.37 1.63 -8.56
C GLN A 74 14.55 2.60 -8.79
N LEU A 75 15.20 3.06 -7.72
CA LEU A 75 16.38 3.91 -7.83
C LEU A 75 17.56 3.19 -8.50
N LYS A 76 17.75 1.89 -8.21
CA LYS A 76 18.78 1.07 -8.88
C LYS A 76 18.52 0.92 -10.37
N GLU A 77 17.29 0.61 -10.76
CA GLU A 77 16.88 0.47 -12.16
C GLU A 77 17.08 1.77 -12.95
N GLN A 78 16.94 2.93 -12.28
CA GLN A 78 17.14 4.25 -12.87
C GLN A 78 18.60 4.75 -12.79
N GLY A 79 19.53 3.97 -12.22
CA GLY A 79 20.93 4.39 -12.07
C GLY A 79 21.15 5.49 -11.02
N HIS A 80 20.24 5.62 -10.05
CA HIS A 80 20.26 6.63 -8.98
C HIS A 80 20.32 6.02 -7.58
N ALA A 81 20.90 4.83 -7.45
CA ALA A 81 21.01 4.13 -6.17
C ALA A 81 21.80 4.92 -5.11
N ASP A 82 22.76 5.73 -5.55
CA ASP A 82 23.56 6.64 -4.73
C ASP A 82 22.72 7.75 -4.06
N LYS A 83 21.54 8.07 -4.62
CA LYS A 83 20.63 9.10 -4.10
C LYS A 83 19.71 8.62 -2.98
N TYR A 84 19.81 7.34 -2.60
CA TYR A 84 18.93 6.73 -1.59
C TYR A 84 18.96 7.48 -0.23
N PRO A 85 20.11 7.89 0.33
CA PRO A 85 20.15 8.67 1.57
C PRO A 85 19.36 9.98 1.48
N GLN A 86 19.48 10.71 0.37
CA GLN A 86 18.77 11.97 0.13
C GLN A 86 17.25 11.74 0.05
N VAL A 87 16.81 10.61 -0.51
CA VAL A 87 15.38 10.25 -0.54
C VAL A 87 14.85 10.02 0.87
N LEU A 88 15.61 9.33 1.73
CA LEU A 88 15.22 9.14 3.13
C LEU A 88 15.10 10.47 3.90
N GLU A 89 15.92 11.46 3.57
CA GLU A 89 15.84 12.81 4.15
C GLU A 89 14.68 13.65 3.58
N GLU A 90 14.35 13.47 2.30
CA GLU A 90 13.27 14.21 1.63
C GLU A 90 11.89 13.70 2.00
N MET A 91 11.75 12.41 2.32
CA MET A 91 10.46 11.80 2.65
C MET A 91 9.74 12.45 3.85
N PRO A 92 10.38 12.72 5.00
CA PRO A 92 9.75 13.47 6.09
C PRO A 92 9.29 14.87 5.69
N ARG A 93 10.03 15.54 4.79
CA ARG A 93 9.69 16.88 4.30
C ARG A 93 8.46 16.84 3.40
N VAL A 94 8.42 15.92 2.45
CA VAL A 94 7.24 15.69 1.60
C VAL A 94 6.02 15.31 2.45
N ARG A 95 6.20 14.45 3.46
CA ARG A 95 5.11 14.09 4.37
C ARG A 95 4.56 15.31 5.11
N ALA A 96 5.42 16.19 5.61
CA ALA A 96 5.01 17.43 6.26
C ALA A 96 4.28 18.37 5.28
N ASP A 97 4.85 18.57 4.10
CA ASP A 97 4.28 19.40 3.03
C ASP A 97 2.88 18.94 2.60
N LEU A 98 2.63 17.63 2.60
CA LEU A 98 1.36 17.01 2.26
C LEU A 98 0.40 16.86 3.47
N GLY A 99 0.64 17.56 4.59
CA GLY A 99 -0.27 17.56 5.73
C GLY A 99 -0.22 16.30 6.59
N TYR A 100 0.95 15.65 6.67
CA TYR A 100 1.20 14.46 7.49
C TYR A 100 0.26 13.28 7.24
N PRO A 101 0.06 12.82 5.98
CA PRO A 101 -0.71 11.61 5.74
C PRO A 101 -0.05 10.43 6.49
N PRO A 102 -0.84 9.48 7.03
CA PRO A 102 -0.30 8.24 7.55
C PRO A 102 0.48 7.50 6.46
N LEU A 103 1.64 6.91 6.80
CA LEU A 103 2.43 6.16 5.83
C LEU A 103 1.95 4.71 5.74
N VAL A 104 0.78 4.53 5.11
CA VAL A 104 0.15 3.24 4.81
C VAL A 104 -0.30 3.25 3.35
N THR A 105 -0.59 2.09 2.75
CA THR A 105 -1.13 2.05 1.39
C THR A 105 -2.47 2.81 1.31
N PRO A 106 -2.68 3.70 0.32
CA PRO A 106 -1.78 4.05 -0.78
C PRO A 106 -0.83 5.23 -0.51
N THR A 107 -1.06 6.01 0.55
CA THR A 107 -0.36 7.28 0.86
C THR A 107 1.15 7.12 1.08
N SER A 108 1.61 5.97 1.57
CA SER A 108 3.04 5.65 1.68
C SER A 108 3.72 5.73 0.32
N GLN A 109 3.18 5.07 -0.71
CA GLN A 109 3.71 5.12 -2.08
C GLN A 109 3.67 6.53 -2.66
N ILE A 110 2.58 7.28 -2.42
CA ILE A 110 2.46 8.67 -2.90
C ILE A 110 3.62 9.54 -2.35
N VAL A 111 3.85 9.49 -1.04
CA VAL A 111 4.93 10.25 -0.39
C VAL A 111 6.31 9.81 -0.89
N GLY A 112 6.55 8.50 -1.00
CA GLY A 112 7.86 8.00 -1.46
C GLY A 112 8.16 8.31 -2.91
N THR A 113 7.21 8.09 -3.81
CA THR A 113 7.38 8.43 -5.23
C THR A 113 7.62 9.93 -5.39
N GLN A 114 6.88 10.78 -4.66
CA GLN A 114 7.14 12.22 -4.72
C GLN A 114 8.53 12.58 -4.16
N ALA A 115 9.00 11.94 -3.09
CA ALA A 115 10.33 12.18 -2.54
C ALA A 115 11.44 11.76 -3.52
N VAL A 116 11.30 10.62 -4.20
CA VAL A 116 12.21 10.19 -5.27
C VAL A 116 12.26 11.24 -6.38
N LEU A 117 11.10 11.69 -6.87
CA LEU A 117 11.04 12.69 -7.93
C LEU A 117 11.65 14.02 -7.50
N ASN A 118 11.43 14.44 -6.25
CA ASN A 118 12.02 15.66 -5.69
C ASN A 118 13.55 15.59 -5.67
N VAL A 119 14.13 14.44 -5.34
CA VAL A 119 15.59 14.23 -5.27
C VAL A 119 16.21 14.10 -6.65
N VAL A 120 15.52 13.46 -7.60
CA VAL A 120 16.06 13.25 -8.95
C VAL A 120 15.96 14.53 -9.79
N PHE A 121 14.83 15.24 -9.70
CA PHE A 121 14.47 16.33 -10.63
C PHE A 121 14.30 17.69 -9.96
N GLY A 122 14.36 17.77 -8.63
CA GLY A 122 14.09 18.99 -7.87
C GLY A 122 12.68 19.00 -7.27
N ARG A 123 12.54 19.67 -6.11
CA ARG A 123 11.30 19.64 -5.32
C ARG A 123 10.09 20.10 -6.14
N TYR A 124 9.10 19.23 -6.25
CA TYR A 124 7.81 19.46 -6.93
C TYR A 124 7.89 19.93 -8.38
N GLN A 125 9.03 19.73 -9.08
CA GLN A 125 9.12 19.98 -10.53
C GLN A 125 8.33 18.95 -11.34
N MET A 126 8.30 17.70 -10.84
CA MET A 126 7.44 16.65 -11.37
C MET A 126 6.54 16.11 -10.27
N VAL A 127 5.23 16.14 -10.52
CA VAL A 127 4.21 15.79 -9.55
C VAL A 127 3.25 14.77 -10.17
N PRO A 128 3.26 13.50 -9.70
CA PRO A 128 2.35 12.47 -10.18
C PRO A 128 0.89 12.82 -9.88
N VAL A 129 -0.02 12.21 -10.65
CA VAL A 129 -1.46 12.42 -10.49
C VAL A 129 -1.93 12.04 -9.08
N GLN A 130 -1.34 11.02 -8.46
CA GLN A 130 -1.72 10.58 -7.11
C GLN A 130 -1.38 11.63 -6.05
N THR A 131 -0.23 12.32 -6.18
CA THR A 131 0.11 13.46 -5.30
C THR A 131 -0.85 14.62 -5.54
N LYS A 132 -1.16 14.95 -6.81
CA LYS A 132 -2.15 15.98 -7.15
C LYS A 132 -3.51 15.67 -6.55
N ASP A 133 -3.97 14.43 -6.68
CA ASP A 133 -5.27 13.98 -6.20
C ASP A 133 -5.35 13.93 -4.67
N LEU A 134 -4.23 13.66 -3.98
CA LEU A 134 -4.13 13.84 -2.53
C LEU A 134 -4.30 15.30 -2.14
N VAL A 135 -3.63 16.22 -2.84
CA VAL A 135 -3.73 17.67 -2.60
C VAL A 135 -5.11 18.22 -2.94
N ARG A 136 -5.77 17.68 -3.97
CA ARG A 136 -7.17 17.96 -4.31
C ARG A 136 -8.17 17.43 -3.29
N GLY A 137 -7.74 16.61 -2.31
CA GLY A 137 -8.64 16.02 -1.33
C GLY A 137 -9.41 14.79 -1.83
N LYS A 138 -9.08 14.20 -2.99
CA LYS A 138 -9.76 13.00 -3.50
C LYS A 138 -9.57 11.76 -2.63
N TYR A 139 -8.54 11.74 -1.80
CA TYR A 139 -8.29 10.69 -0.79
C TYR A 139 -8.89 11.04 0.58
N GLY A 140 -9.60 12.16 0.69
CA GLY A 140 -10.08 12.72 1.94
C GLY A 140 -9.11 13.71 2.57
N ARG A 141 -9.42 14.10 3.81
CA ARG A 141 -8.67 15.12 4.56
C ARG A 141 -7.41 14.54 5.20
N THR A 142 -6.30 15.27 5.08
CA THR A 142 -5.05 14.98 5.78
C THR A 142 -5.09 15.44 7.24
N PRO A 143 -4.35 14.80 8.17
CA PRO A 143 -4.36 15.17 9.59
C PRO A 143 -3.92 16.62 9.85
N GLY A 144 -2.85 17.04 9.18
CA GLY A 144 -2.35 18.41 9.18
C GLY A 144 -2.81 19.19 7.95
N GLN A 145 -2.53 20.49 7.97
CA GLN A 145 -2.71 21.34 6.80
C GLN A 145 -1.62 21.05 5.77
N ILE A 146 -2.04 20.89 4.52
CA ILE A 146 -1.12 20.86 3.38
C ILE A 146 -0.47 22.25 3.27
N SER A 147 0.84 22.29 3.04
CA SER A 147 1.58 23.53 2.85
C SER A 147 0.95 24.34 1.72
N GLU A 148 0.58 25.59 2.00
CA GLU A 148 -0.09 26.46 1.04
C GLU A 148 0.76 26.69 -0.22
N GLN A 149 2.07 26.84 -0.04
CA GLN A 149 3.02 26.96 -1.14
C GLN A 149 2.99 25.70 -2.02
N VAL A 150 2.98 24.53 -1.40
CA VAL A 150 2.95 23.24 -2.13
C VAL A 150 1.61 23.02 -2.80
N ARG A 151 0.50 23.38 -2.14
CA ARG A 151 -0.85 23.35 -2.74
C ARG A 151 -0.87 24.20 -4.01
N GLN A 152 -0.40 25.44 -3.95
CA GLN A 152 -0.37 26.35 -5.09
C GLN A 152 0.54 25.84 -6.21
N MET A 153 1.69 25.25 -5.90
CA MET A 153 2.56 24.64 -6.92
C MET A 153 1.91 23.44 -7.63
N ILE A 154 1.10 22.66 -6.92
CA ILE A 154 0.57 21.38 -7.41
C ILE A 154 -0.77 21.55 -8.14
N ILE A 155 -1.69 22.34 -7.59
CA ILE A 155 -3.06 22.50 -8.10
C ILE A 155 -3.43 23.96 -8.42
N GLY A 156 -2.53 24.92 -8.20
CA GLY A 156 -2.81 26.34 -8.44
C GLY A 156 -4.03 26.82 -7.64
N ASP A 157 -4.95 27.48 -8.36
CA ASP A 157 -6.16 28.08 -7.82
C ASP A 157 -7.34 27.10 -7.69
N GLU A 158 -7.15 25.83 -8.07
CA GLU A 158 -8.16 24.78 -7.87
C GLU A 158 -8.51 24.68 -6.37
N GLN A 159 -9.81 24.64 -6.08
CA GLN A 159 -10.29 24.46 -4.71
C GLN A 159 -10.27 22.96 -4.35
N PRO A 160 -9.62 22.57 -3.24
CA PRO A 160 -9.66 21.19 -2.78
C PRO A 160 -11.07 20.74 -2.39
N ILE A 161 -11.34 19.45 -2.55
CA ILE A 161 -12.55 18.78 -2.03
C ILE A 161 -12.51 18.83 -0.50
N THR A 162 -13.57 19.36 0.11
CA THR A 162 -13.70 19.51 1.57
C THR A 162 -14.71 18.57 2.22
N HIS A 163 -15.46 17.80 1.42
CA HIS A 163 -16.42 16.79 1.86
C HIS A 163 -15.89 15.37 1.60
N ARG A 164 -16.71 14.35 1.87
CA ARG A 164 -16.33 12.96 1.62
C ARG A 164 -16.34 12.72 0.10
N PRO A 165 -15.20 12.32 -0.52
CA PRO A 165 -15.13 12.19 -1.99
C PRO A 165 -16.12 11.19 -2.59
N ALA A 166 -16.56 10.20 -1.82
CA ALA A 166 -17.54 9.22 -2.26
C ALA A 166 -18.94 9.83 -2.50
N ASP A 167 -19.23 11.02 -1.95
CA ASP A 167 -20.52 11.68 -2.15
C ASP A 167 -20.67 12.23 -3.59
N ASP A 168 -19.56 12.38 -4.32
CA ASP A 168 -19.54 12.77 -5.73
C ASP A 168 -19.70 11.57 -6.70
N ILE A 169 -19.72 10.33 -6.17
CA ILE A 169 -19.76 9.10 -6.97
C ILE A 169 -21.20 8.55 -7.01
N PRO A 170 -21.86 8.52 -8.18
CA PRO A 170 -23.20 7.95 -8.29
C PRO A 170 -23.18 6.43 -8.12
N PRO A 171 -24.30 5.77 -7.75
CA PRO A 171 -24.38 4.31 -7.67
C PRO A 171 -23.99 3.62 -9.00
N GLN A 172 -23.06 2.65 -8.95
CA GLN A 172 -22.46 2.08 -10.18
C GLN A 172 -22.78 0.59 -10.43
N ILE A 173 -23.39 -0.11 -9.47
CA ILE A 173 -23.62 -1.57 -9.58
C ILE A 173 -24.44 -1.92 -10.83
N ALA A 174 -25.50 -1.17 -11.13
CA ALA A 174 -26.33 -1.40 -12.32
C ALA A 174 -25.53 -1.25 -13.63
N ARG A 175 -24.60 -0.28 -13.68
CA ARG A 175 -23.70 -0.08 -14.82
C ARG A 175 -22.79 -1.29 -15.02
N TYR A 176 -22.09 -1.73 -13.98
CA TYR A 176 -21.21 -2.92 -14.07
C TYR A 176 -21.99 -4.21 -14.40
N ARG A 177 -23.22 -4.31 -13.89
CA ARG A 177 -24.36 -5.07 -14.41
C ARG A 177 -24.34 -5.28 -15.92
N GLN A 178 -24.66 -4.16 -16.55
CA GLN A 178 -24.89 -4.03 -17.96
C GLN A 178 -23.58 -4.24 -18.74
N ASP A 179 -22.47 -3.70 -18.27
CA ASP A 179 -21.16 -3.86 -18.92
C ASP A 179 -20.77 -5.33 -19.05
N LEU A 180 -20.98 -6.16 -18.01
CA LEU A 180 -20.69 -7.59 -18.07
C LEU A 180 -21.67 -8.36 -18.97
N LEU A 181 -22.95 -7.99 -18.97
CA LEU A 181 -23.97 -8.53 -19.89
C LEU A 181 -23.56 -8.28 -21.35
N GLU A 182 -23.22 -7.04 -21.68
CA GLU A 182 -22.84 -6.62 -23.03
C GLU A 182 -21.54 -7.30 -23.51
N LYS A 183 -20.62 -7.59 -22.58
CA LYS A 183 -19.37 -8.30 -22.86
C LYS A 183 -19.52 -9.82 -22.91
N GLY A 184 -20.72 -10.37 -22.67
CA GLY A 184 -20.97 -11.81 -22.72
C GLY A 184 -20.51 -12.59 -21.47
N TYR A 185 -20.08 -11.89 -20.42
CA TYR A 185 -19.66 -12.50 -19.15
C TYR A 185 -20.83 -12.66 -18.16
N TYR A 186 -22.05 -12.29 -18.52
CA TYR A 186 -23.19 -12.40 -17.62
C TYR A 186 -24.33 -13.14 -18.30
N GLN A 187 -24.53 -14.41 -17.95
CA GLN A 187 -25.82 -15.06 -18.21
C GLN A 187 -26.78 -14.61 -17.11
N GLN A 188 -28.07 -14.47 -17.42
CA GLN A 188 -29.09 -13.76 -16.61
C GLN A 188 -29.21 -14.18 -15.12
N ALA A 189 -28.51 -15.22 -14.66
CA ALA A 189 -28.30 -15.56 -13.25
C ALA A 189 -27.06 -14.85 -12.67
N ALA A 190 -27.32 -13.67 -12.13
CA ALA A 190 -26.39 -12.72 -11.56
C ALA A 190 -25.58 -13.20 -10.32
N ASN A 191 -24.38 -13.75 -10.47
CA ASN A 191 -23.46 -13.80 -9.31
C ASN A 191 -22.96 -12.38 -9.01
N VAL A 192 -23.36 -11.83 -7.87
CA VAL A 192 -22.92 -10.51 -7.41
C VAL A 192 -21.40 -10.43 -7.25
N GLU A 193 -20.73 -11.55 -6.95
CA GLU A 193 -19.28 -11.60 -6.76
C GLU A 193 -18.51 -11.27 -8.04
N GLU A 194 -19.04 -11.63 -9.21
CA GLU A 194 -18.41 -11.32 -10.49
C GLU A 194 -18.55 -9.85 -10.84
N VAL A 195 -19.73 -9.27 -10.56
CA VAL A 195 -19.98 -7.83 -10.68
C VAL A 195 -19.02 -7.07 -9.78
N LEU A 196 -18.84 -7.52 -8.53
CA LEU A 196 -17.92 -6.89 -7.58
C LEU A 196 -16.46 -7.06 -8.01
N SER A 197 -16.07 -8.24 -8.48
CA SER A 197 -14.73 -8.49 -9.00
C SER A 197 -14.40 -7.60 -10.19
N TYR A 198 -15.34 -7.47 -11.13
CA TYR A 198 -15.22 -6.56 -12.27
C TYR A 198 -15.21 -5.10 -11.84
N ALA A 199 -16.05 -4.70 -10.88
CA ALA A 199 -16.07 -3.33 -10.37
C ALA A 199 -14.76 -2.93 -9.68
N LEU A 200 -14.11 -3.87 -8.96
CA LEU A 200 -12.85 -3.64 -8.26
C LEU A 200 -11.64 -3.74 -9.19
N PHE A 201 -11.64 -4.70 -10.12
CA PHE A 201 -10.50 -5.01 -10.98
C PHE A 201 -10.94 -5.39 -12.41
N PRO A 202 -11.38 -4.43 -13.25
CA PRO A 202 -12.03 -4.73 -14.53
C PRO A 202 -11.24 -5.67 -15.42
N GLU A 203 -10.00 -5.32 -15.78
CA GLU A 203 -9.18 -6.10 -16.71
C GLU A 203 -8.73 -7.45 -16.12
N VAL A 204 -8.38 -7.47 -14.84
CA VAL A 204 -7.94 -8.69 -14.14
C VAL A 204 -9.10 -9.67 -14.02
N ALA A 205 -10.30 -9.19 -13.71
CA ALA A 205 -11.50 -10.00 -13.61
C ALA A 205 -11.86 -10.62 -14.97
N LEU A 206 -11.86 -9.84 -16.05
CA LEU A 206 -12.16 -10.37 -17.39
C LEU A 206 -11.14 -11.43 -17.82
N ALA A 207 -9.84 -11.17 -17.64
CA ALA A 207 -8.79 -12.14 -17.95
C ALA A 207 -8.88 -13.41 -17.09
N TYR A 208 -9.37 -13.31 -15.84
CA TYR A 208 -9.64 -14.46 -14.99
C TYR A 208 -10.85 -15.24 -15.49
N PHE A 209 -11.94 -14.56 -15.84
CA PHE A 209 -13.16 -15.17 -16.38
C PHE A 209 -12.87 -15.93 -17.67
N ASP A 210 -12.10 -15.36 -18.60
CA ASP A 210 -11.70 -16.01 -19.86
C ASP A 210 -10.94 -17.33 -19.68
N LYS A 211 -10.20 -17.47 -18.56
CA LYS A 211 -9.37 -18.64 -18.30
C LYS A 211 -10.09 -19.76 -17.54
N HIS A 212 -11.17 -19.44 -16.84
CA HIS A 212 -11.79 -20.34 -15.85
C HIS A 212 -13.29 -20.58 -16.12
N ARG A 213 -13.79 -20.12 -17.26
CA ARG A 213 -15.13 -20.40 -17.79
C ARG A 213 -15.01 -21.09 -19.13
#